data_AF-A0AAW0HDD8-F1
#
_entry.id   AF-A0AAW0HDD8-F1
#
_cell.length_a   1.000
_cell.length_b   1.000
_cell.length_c   1.000
_cell.angle_alpha   90.00
_cell.angle_beta   90.00
_cell.angle_gamma   90.00
#
_symmetry.space_group_name_H-M   'P 1'
#
loop_
_entity.id
_entity.type
_entity.pdbx_description
1 polymer ?
#
loop_
_entity_poly.entity_id
_entity_poly.type
_entity_poly.pdbx_seq_one_letter_code
_entity_poly.pdbx_strand_id
1 'polypeptide(L)'
;VQFPVAGTYHCPNIGLHFVVVRAVTIEIGICAWSQHLDKTPLQDSHMVAGPLLDIKAEQGAVAAGQVDISWFRVAHFQEHGMVLEVPARVEQCYTVLENPSFSPMGVLLRLMPAVRPFIPINSVTLIYYYLNLKDVTLHLYLIPNDWTIQKAIDEQEMRFQFVRIHKPPPVDSLHIGSRYIVSASKNLEIIPKELELCYRSPRESQLFSEIYVGHMGSEIKLRIIDKKNKNLKWEALLN
;
A
#
# COMPACT_ATOMS: atom_id res chain seq x y z
N VAL A 1 0.56 -19.82 -8.95
CA VAL A 1 -0.39 -19.68 -10.08
C VAL A 1 0.16 -20.50 -11.24
N GLN A 2 -0.70 -21.23 -11.97
CA GLN A 2 -0.29 -21.99 -13.15
C GLN A 2 -0.75 -21.25 -14.41
N PHE A 3 0.15 -21.08 -15.37
CA PHE A 3 -0.13 -20.52 -16.69
C PHE A 3 0.12 -21.62 -17.73
N PRO A 4 -0.94 -22.30 -18.23
CA PRO A 4 -0.79 -23.57 -18.96
C PRO A 4 -0.36 -23.41 -20.42
N VAL A 5 -0.44 -22.19 -20.97
CA VAL A 5 -0.05 -21.87 -22.35
C VAL A 5 0.70 -20.54 -22.42
N ALA A 6 1.46 -20.35 -23.49
CA ALA A 6 2.04 -19.04 -23.80
C ALA A 6 0.93 -18.00 -24.05
N GLY A 7 1.14 -16.77 -23.61
CA GLY A 7 0.15 -15.69 -23.71
C GLY A 7 0.32 -14.61 -22.66
N THR A 8 -0.57 -13.63 -22.69
CA THR A 8 -0.54 -12.45 -21.80
C THR A 8 -1.57 -12.61 -20.68
N TYR A 9 -1.11 -12.54 -19.44
CA TYR A 9 -1.93 -12.75 -18.24
C TYR A 9 -1.87 -11.52 -17.33
N HIS A 10 -3.03 -10.97 -16.98
CA HIS A 10 -3.17 -9.84 -16.07
C HIS A 10 -3.72 -10.30 -14.72
N CYS A 11 -3.05 -9.88 -13.64
CA CYS A 11 -3.42 -10.18 -12.25
C CYS A 11 -3.81 -8.86 -11.54
N PRO A 12 -5.03 -8.32 -11.80
CA PRO A 12 -5.43 -6.97 -11.37
C PRO A 12 -5.28 -6.73 -9.87
N ASN A 13 -5.57 -7.75 -9.05
CA ASN A 13 -5.51 -7.67 -7.58
C ASN A 13 -4.09 -7.46 -7.02
N ILE A 14 -3.04 -7.58 -7.84
CA ILE A 14 -1.63 -7.39 -7.43
C ILE A 14 -0.93 -6.37 -8.37
N GLY A 15 -1.65 -5.76 -9.31
CA GLY A 15 -1.07 -4.88 -10.34
C GLY A 15 -0.06 -5.57 -11.28
N LEU A 16 -0.04 -6.91 -11.30
CA LEU A 16 0.95 -7.70 -12.03
C LEU A 16 0.48 -8.06 -13.44
N HIS A 17 1.43 -8.08 -14.38
CA HIS A 17 1.18 -8.41 -15.78
C HIS A 17 2.33 -9.28 -16.32
N PHE A 18 2.01 -10.48 -16.78
CA PHE A 18 2.98 -11.48 -17.25
C PHE A 18 2.76 -11.76 -18.74
N VAL A 19 3.78 -11.55 -19.59
CA VAL A 19 3.81 -12.16 -20.94
C VAL A 19 4.58 -13.46 -20.82
N VAL A 20 3.86 -14.57 -20.76
CA VAL A 20 4.38 -15.93 -20.55
C VAL A 20 4.72 -16.56 -21.91
N VAL A 21 5.95 -17.05 -22.09
CA VAL A 21 6.40 -17.61 -23.39
C VAL A 21 6.26 -19.12 -23.53
N ARG A 22 6.06 -19.85 -22.41
CA ARG A 22 5.76 -21.29 -22.36
C ARG A 22 5.00 -21.65 -21.08
N ALA A 23 4.38 -22.82 -21.04
CA ALA A 23 3.67 -23.31 -19.85
C ALA A 23 4.58 -23.25 -18.61
N VAL A 24 4.13 -22.58 -17.54
CA VAL A 24 4.95 -22.31 -16.35
C VAL A 24 4.09 -22.21 -15.09
N THR A 25 4.66 -22.59 -13.94
CA THR A 25 4.11 -22.27 -12.62
C THR A 25 4.88 -21.07 -12.06
N ILE A 26 4.15 -20.03 -11.65
CA ILE A 26 4.73 -18.85 -10.99
C ILE A 26 4.22 -18.81 -9.54
N GLU A 27 5.13 -18.90 -8.58
CA GLU A 27 4.83 -18.58 -7.17
C GLU A 27 4.93 -17.07 -6.98
N ILE A 28 4.03 -16.50 -6.15
CA ILE A 28 4.00 -15.06 -5.86
C ILE A 28 3.77 -14.91 -4.36
N GLY A 29 4.85 -14.66 -3.62
CA GLY A 29 4.81 -14.21 -2.24
C GLY A 29 4.80 -12.68 -2.14
N ILE A 30 4.33 -12.17 -1.00
CA ILE A 30 4.54 -10.76 -0.60
C ILE A 30 5.54 -10.75 0.55
N CYS A 31 6.56 -9.90 0.51
CA CYS A 31 7.59 -9.76 1.54
C CYS A 31 7.53 -8.40 2.26
N ALA A 32 8.39 -8.21 3.26
CA ALA A 32 8.43 -6.99 4.07
C ALA A 32 9.66 -6.13 3.72
N TRP A 33 9.45 -4.90 3.29
CA TRP A 33 10.52 -3.95 2.98
C TRP A 33 11.42 -3.65 4.19
N SER A 34 10.89 -3.66 5.41
CA SER A 34 11.67 -3.52 6.66
C SER A 34 12.82 -4.52 6.79
N GLN A 35 12.61 -5.77 6.34
CA GLN A 35 13.63 -6.83 6.35
C GLN A 35 14.86 -6.51 5.47
N HIS A 36 14.75 -5.51 4.60
CA HIS A 36 15.73 -5.19 3.57
C HIS A 36 16.21 -3.74 3.59
N LEU A 37 15.35 -2.76 3.90
CA LEU A 37 15.67 -1.34 3.79
C LEU A 37 16.19 -0.71 5.10
N ASP A 38 15.79 -1.21 6.27
CA ASP A 38 16.02 -0.59 7.60
C ASP A 38 17.49 -0.46 8.04
N LYS A 39 18.43 -0.83 7.16
CA LYS A 39 19.89 -0.73 7.36
C LYS A 39 20.63 -0.21 6.11
N THR A 40 19.93 0.47 5.20
CA THR A 40 20.48 0.88 3.89
C THR A 40 20.47 2.40 3.66
N PRO A 41 21.47 2.99 2.96
CA PRO A 41 21.45 4.39 2.51
C PRO A 41 20.31 4.74 1.51
N LEU A 42 19.47 3.76 1.18
CA LEU A 42 18.34 3.92 0.29
C LEU A 42 17.17 4.59 1.01
N GLN A 43 17.05 4.43 2.34
CA GLN A 43 15.98 5.09 3.11
C GLN A 43 16.02 6.63 3.02
N ASP A 44 17.20 7.24 2.78
CA ASP A 44 17.33 8.69 2.58
C ASP A 44 17.11 9.14 1.13
N SER A 45 17.28 8.23 0.16
CA SER A 45 17.39 8.56 -1.28
C SER A 45 16.31 7.94 -2.18
N HIS A 46 15.52 7.01 -1.65
CA HIS A 46 14.48 6.26 -2.37
C HIS A 46 13.22 6.10 -1.50
N MET A 47 12.07 6.00 -2.15
CA MET A 47 10.76 5.80 -1.55
C MET A 47 10.14 4.52 -2.12
N VAL A 48 9.52 3.70 -1.27
CA VAL A 48 8.77 2.52 -1.72
C VAL A 48 7.57 2.96 -2.56
N ALA A 49 7.39 2.34 -3.72
CA ALA A 49 6.34 2.65 -4.70
C ALA A 49 5.37 1.49 -4.95
N GLY A 50 5.38 0.45 -4.10
CA GLY A 50 4.49 -0.71 -4.20
C GLY A 50 4.96 -1.89 -3.33
N PRO A 51 4.29 -3.05 -3.43
CA PRO A 51 4.64 -4.23 -2.66
C PRO A 51 5.98 -4.82 -3.09
N LEU A 52 6.67 -5.44 -2.12
CA LEU A 52 7.81 -6.31 -2.38
C LEU A 52 7.29 -7.71 -2.67
N LEU A 53 7.58 -8.24 -3.86
CA LEU A 53 6.97 -9.45 -4.41
C LEU A 53 8.04 -10.53 -4.62
N ASP A 54 7.94 -11.63 -3.87
CA ASP A 54 8.75 -12.84 -4.04
C ASP A 54 8.18 -13.69 -5.18
N ILE A 55 8.54 -13.32 -6.41
CA ILE A 55 8.09 -13.99 -7.62
C ILE A 55 9.11 -15.08 -7.97
N LYS A 56 8.66 -16.34 -8.05
CA LYS A 56 9.49 -17.48 -8.49
C LYS A 56 8.90 -18.12 -9.73
N ALA A 57 9.68 -18.21 -10.79
CA ALA A 57 9.33 -18.87 -12.04
C ALA A 57 10.60 -19.39 -12.74
N GLU A 58 10.42 -20.22 -13.77
CA GLU A 58 11.51 -20.71 -14.62
C GLU A 58 12.18 -19.56 -15.39
N GLN A 59 13.51 -19.57 -15.47
CA GLN A 59 14.29 -18.51 -16.11
C GLN A 59 13.93 -18.36 -17.60
N GLY A 60 13.70 -17.13 -18.05
CA GLY A 60 13.33 -16.83 -19.43
C GLY A 60 11.88 -17.18 -19.80
N ALA A 61 11.03 -17.55 -18.83
CA ALA A 61 9.61 -17.84 -19.10
C ALA A 61 8.73 -16.58 -19.28
N VAL A 62 9.24 -15.36 -19.00
CA VAL A 62 8.45 -14.11 -18.91
C VAL A 62 9.21 -12.87 -19.46
N ALA A 63 8.52 -11.94 -20.14
CA ALA A 63 9.06 -10.64 -20.62
C ALA A 63 8.00 -9.50 -20.70
N ALA A 64 8.40 -8.26 -21.07
CA ALA A 64 7.57 -7.15 -21.61
C ALA A 64 8.43 -5.91 -22.06
N GLY A 65 7.94 -5.02 -22.96
CA GLY A 65 8.60 -3.76 -23.47
C GLY A 65 7.53 -2.72 -23.90
N GLN A 66 7.70 -1.37 -24.02
CA GLN A 66 8.81 -0.38 -23.88
C GLN A 66 8.27 0.95 -23.21
N VAL A 67 9.05 2.06 -23.04
CA VAL A 67 8.70 3.48 -22.60
C VAL A 67 9.25 3.95 -21.21
N ASP A 68 9.43 5.28 -21.04
CA ASP A 68 10.42 6.02 -20.19
C ASP A 68 10.56 5.63 -18.69
N ILE A 69 11.73 5.96 -18.11
CA ILE A 69 12.43 5.10 -17.14
C ILE A 69 13.07 5.82 -15.94
N SER A 70 13.44 7.10 -16.08
CA SER A 70 14.59 7.67 -15.36
C SER A 70 14.53 7.65 -13.82
N TRP A 71 13.36 7.87 -13.20
CA TRP A 71 13.20 8.00 -11.74
C TRP A 71 12.99 6.69 -10.99
N PHE A 72 12.60 5.61 -11.67
CA PHE A 72 12.23 4.34 -11.03
C PHE A 72 13.40 3.36 -11.00
N ARG A 73 13.46 2.52 -9.97
CA ARG A 73 14.36 1.37 -9.85
C ARG A 73 13.58 0.17 -9.38
N VAL A 74 13.98 -1.03 -9.80
CA VAL A 74 13.55 -2.26 -9.14
C VAL A 74 14.66 -2.68 -8.20
N ALA A 75 14.33 -2.81 -6.92
CA ALA A 75 15.18 -3.52 -5.96
C ALA A 75 15.00 -5.02 -6.19
N HIS A 76 16.10 -5.71 -6.52
CA HIS A 76 16.13 -7.13 -6.81
C HIS A 76 17.06 -7.83 -5.80
N PHE A 77 16.50 -8.72 -4.98
CA PHE A 77 17.20 -9.36 -3.87
C PHE A 77 17.78 -10.71 -4.28
N GLN A 78 19.05 -10.70 -4.68
CA GLN A 78 19.81 -11.87 -5.09
C GLN A 78 20.57 -12.45 -3.89
N GLU A 79 21.09 -13.67 -4.01
CA GLU A 79 21.84 -14.38 -2.95
C GLU A 79 22.98 -13.53 -2.33
N HIS A 80 23.63 -12.70 -3.16
CA HIS A 80 24.77 -11.87 -2.77
C HIS A 80 24.37 -10.44 -2.33
N GLY A 81 23.07 -10.14 -2.26
CA GLY A 81 22.55 -8.83 -1.82
C GLY A 81 21.55 -8.21 -2.79
N MET A 82 21.22 -6.94 -2.55
CA MET A 82 20.25 -6.19 -3.36
C MET A 82 20.93 -5.43 -4.51
N VAL A 83 20.46 -5.70 -5.73
CA VAL A 83 20.79 -4.93 -6.94
C VAL A 83 19.69 -3.89 -7.20
N LEU A 84 20.04 -2.68 -7.64
CA LEU A 84 19.08 -1.71 -8.18
C LEU A 84 19.08 -1.78 -9.70
N GLU A 85 18.13 -2.50 -10.26
CA GLU A 85 17.93 -2.56 -11.70
C GLU A 85 17.21 -1.30 -12.17
N VAL A 86 17.65 -0.77 -13.31
CA VAL A 86 16.85 0.18 -14.09
C VAL A 86 15.79 -0.67 -14.79
N PRO A 87 14.48 -0.44 -14.56
CA PRO A 87 13.46 -1.22 -15.26
C PRO A 87 13.59 -0.99 -16.77
N ALA A 88 13.16 -1.96 -17.60
CA ALA A 88 13.05 -1.73 -19.03
C ALA A 88 11.99 -0.65 -19.37
N ARG A 89 11.02 -0.43 -18.47
CA ARG A 89 9.94 0.56 -18.63
C ARG A 89 9.36 1.09 -17.33
N VAL A 90 8.67 2.22 -17.45
CA VAL A 90 7.55 2.60 -16.57
C VAL A 90 6.31 2.90 -17.41
N GLU A 91 5.18 2.36 -16.97
CA GLU A 91 3.82 2.62 -17.46
C GLU A 91 3.00 3.28 -16.35
N GLN A 92 1.84 3.86 -16.70
CA GLN A 92 1.04 4.70 -15.79
C GLN A 92 0.74 4.04 -14.42
N CYS A 93 0.68 2.71 -14.35
CA CYS A 93 0.39 1.95 -13.13
C CYS A 93 1.35 0.77 -12.85
N TYR A 94 2.42 0.56 -13.64
CA TYR A 94 3.33 -0.59 -13.45
C TYR A 94 4.73 -0.34 -14.02
N THR A 95 5.75 -1.01 -13.46
CA THR A 95 7.11 -1.05 -14.05
C THR A 95 7.35 -2.42 -14.70
N VAL A 96 8.39 -2.51 -15.54
CA VAL A 96 8.67 -3.73 -16.32
C VAL A 96 10.15 -4.09 -16.32
N LEU A 97 10.40 -5.39 -16.38
CA LEU A 97 11.70 -6.03 -16.51
C LEU A 97 11.70 -6.93 -17.74
N GLU A 98 12.82 -6.97 -18.46
CA GLU A 98 13.05 -7.91 -19.56
C GLU A 98 13.92 -9.07 -19.04
N ASN A 99 13.45 -10.30 -19.23
CA ASN A 99 14.15 -11.54 -18.80
C ASN A 99 14.66 -11.55 -17.34
N PRO A 100 13.85 -11.15 -16.34
CA PRO A 100 14.30 -11.14 -14.94
C PRO A 100 14.68 -12.56 -14.48
N SER A 101 15.79 -12.67 -13.74
CA SER A 101 15.93 -13.77 -12.77
C SER A 101 14.90 -13.56 -11.66
N PHE A 102 14.38 -14.67 -11.11
CA PHE A 102 13.19 -14.62 -10.26
C PHE A 102 13.53 -14.83 -8.77
N SER A 103 13.33 -13.76 -7.99
CA SER A 103 13.47 -13.69 -6.53
C SER A 103 12.62 -12.50 -6.00
N PRO A 104 12.74 -12.07 -4.71
CA PRO A 104 12.06 -10.87 -4.24
C PRO A 104 12.45 -9.62 -5.05
N MET A 105 11.43 -8.99 -5.63
CA MET A 105 11.52 -7.79 -6.47
C MET A 105 10.47 -6.76 -6.05
N GLY A 106 10.84 -5.48 -6.01
CA GLY A 106 9.93 -4.41 -5.61
C GLY A 106 10.35 -3.05 -6.15
N VAL A 107 9.38 -2.16 -6.34
CA VAL A 107 9.61 -0.86 -6.99
C VAL A 107 10.00 0.22 -5.99
N LEU A 108 11.11 0.89 -6.26
CA LEU A 108 11.60 2.08 -5.55
C LEU A 108 11.59 3.29 -6.48
N LEU A 109 10.97 4.38 -6.03
CA LEU A 109 11.11 5.70 -6.65
C LEU A 109 12.35 6.39 -6.08
N ARG A 110 13.35 6.68 -6.90
CA ARG A 110 14.51 7.49 -6.49
C ARG A 110 14.08 8.95 -6.36
N LEU A 111 14.24 9.53 -5.17
CA LEU A 111 13.73 10.87 -4.90
C LEU A 111 14.53 11.56 -3.78
N MET A 112 14.83 12.85 -3.97
CA MET A 112 15.41 13.66 -2.90
C MET A 112 14.42 13.75 -1.72
N PRO A 113 14.87 13.61 -0.46
CA PRO A 113 13.96 13.46 0.68
C PRO A 113 13.03 14.66 0.89
N ALA A 114 13.50 15.87 0.55
CA ALA A 114 12.70 17.09 0.58
C ALA A 114 11.48 17.09 -0.37
N VAL A 115 11.47 16.24 -1.40
CA VAL A 115 10.39 16.16 -2.41
C VAL A 115 9.33 15.11 -2.04
N ARG A 116 9.63 14.18 -1.11
CA ARG A 116 8.68 13.10 -0.73
C ARG A 116 7.30 13.61 -0.27
N PRO A 117 7.18 14.67 0.55
CA PRO A 117 5.89 15.21 0.98
C PRO A 117 5.07 15.89 -0.12
N PHE A 118 5.56 15.86 -1.37
CA PHE A 118 4.93 16.43 -2.56
C PHE A 118 4.65 15.39 -3.65
N ILE A 119 4.89 14.09 -3.42
CA ILE A 119 4.50 13.03 -4.35
C ILE A 119 3.03 12.66 -4.11
N PRO A 120 2.10 12.96 -5.04
CA PRO A 120 0.70 12.59 -4.90
C PRO A 120 0.54 11.08 -5.12
N ILE A 121 -0.26 10.46 -4.25
CA ILE A 121 -0.68 9.07 -4.37
C ILE A 121 -2.20 8.95 -4.21
N ASN A 122 -2.76 7.93 -4.85
CA ASN A 122 -4.09 7.44 -4.54
C ASN A 122 -4.05 6.75 -3.18
N SER A 123 -4.99 7.09 -2.30
CA SER A 123 -5.11 6.55 -0.95
C SER A 123 -6.51 6.01 -0.70
N VAL A 124 -6.67 5.21 0.36
CA VAL A 124 -7.98 4.73 0.80
C VAL A 124 -8.09 4.86 2.32
N THR A 125 -9.26 5.28 2.77
CA THR A 125 -9.65 5.25 4.18
C THR A 125 -10.42 3.97 4.46
N LEU A 126 -9.97 3.17 5.42
CA LEU A 126 -10.68 1.98 5.87
C LEU A 126 -11.24 2.24 7.26
N ILE A 127 -12.44 1.76 7.52
CA ILE A 127 -13.10 1.85 8.83
C ILE A 127 -13.59 0.46 9.19
N TYR A 128 -13.25 0.02 10.40
CA TYR A 128 -13.79 -1.20 10.99
C TYR A 128 -14.41 -0.88 12.34
N TYR A 129 -15.38 -1.67 12.78
CA TYR A 129 -16.04 -1.51 14.09
C TYR A 129 -16.13 -2.83 14.86
N TYR A 130 -16.07 -2.74 16.18
CA TYR A 130 -16.39 -3.81 17.11
C TYR A 130 -17.41 -3.29 18.14
N LEU A 131 -18.41 -4.12 18.47
CA LEU A 131 -19.48 -3.78 19.40
C LEU A 131 -19.22 -4.43 20.77
N ASN A 132 -19.02 -3.63 21.81
CA ASN A 132 -18.87 -4.10 23.18
C ASN A 132 -20.05 -3.64 24.06
N LEU A 133 -21.09 -4.46 24.15
CA LEU A 133 -22.35 -4.23 24.90
C LEU A 133 -23.14 -2.99 24.45
N LYS A 134 -22.63 -1.79 24.73
CA LYS A 134 -23.20 -0.48 24.35
C LYS A 134 -22.19 0.45 23.68
N ASP A 135 -20.90 0.19 23.92
CA ASP A 135 -19.80 0.97 23.36
C ASP A 135 -19.39 0.41 22.01
N VAL A 136 -18.93 1.29 21.12
CA VAL A 136 -18.39 0.92 19.81
C VAL A 136 -16.96 1.42 19.71
N THR A 137 -16.03 0.49 19.49
CA THR A 137 -14.65 0.81 19.11
C THR A 137 -14.57 0.80 17.59
N LEU A 138 -14.02 1.85 17.00
CA LEU A 138 -13.72 1.92 15.57
C LEU A 138 -12.21 1.96 15.37
N HIS A 139 -11.71 1.28 14.35
CA HIS A 139 -10.37 1.49 13.81
C HIS A 139 -10.49 2.22 12.47
N LEU A 140 -9.82 3.37 12.35
CA LEU A 140 -9.71 4.12 11.10
C LEU A 140 -8.27 4.06 10.58
N TYR A 141 -8.07 3.46 9.40
CA TYR A 141 -6.80 3.44 8.68
C TYR A 141 -6.79 4.48 7.56
N LEU A 142 -5.61 5.05 7.29
CA LEU A 142 -5.35 5.83 6.09
C LEU A 142 -4.08 5.28 5.42
N ILE A 143 -4.25 4.59 4.28
CA ILE A 143 -3.17 3.86 3.60
C ILE A 143 -3.07 4.28 2.12
N PRO A 144 -1.95 3.98 1.43
CA PRO A 144 -1.92 3.94 -0.03
C PRO A 144 -3.00 3.00 -0.57
N ASN A 145 -3.51 3.26 -1.78
CA ASN A 145 -4.52 2.43 -2.44
C ASN A 145 -3.90 1.12 -2.99
N ASP A 146 -3.41 0.28 -2.09
CA ASP A 146 -2.78 -1.01 -2.35
C ASP A 146 -3.67 -2.14 -1.82
N TRP A 147 -4.17 -2.99 -2.72
CA TRP A 147 -5.01 -4.13 -2.36
C TRP A 147 -4.31 -5.11 -1.42
N THR A 148 -2.98 -5.27 -1.51
CA THR A 148 -2.23 -6.20 -0.66
C THR A 148 -2.17 -5.70 0.78
N ILE A 149 -2.02 -4.39 1.00
CA ILE A 149 -2.12 -3.77 2.34
C ILE A 149 -3.57 -3.87 2.83
N GLN A 150 -4.55 -3.51 2.01
CA GLN A 150 -5.96 -3.56 2.40
C GLN A 150 -6.37 -4.98 2.84
N LYS A 151 -6.02 -6.00 2.05
CA LYS A 151 -6.31 -7.41 2.35
C LYS A 151 -5.67 -7.86 3.67
N ALA A 152 -4.45 -7.44 3.96
CA ALA A 152 -3.79 -7.78 5.23
C ALA A 152 -4.51 -7.16 6.44
N ILE A 153 -5.07 -5.95 6.29
CA ILE A 153 -5.90 -5.32 7.32
C ILE A 153 -7.25 -6.05 7.43
N ASP A 154 -7.93 -6.33 6.32
CA ASP A 154 -9.18 -7.14 6.30
C ASP A 154 -8.96 -8.48 7.03
N GLU A 155 -7.88 -9.21 6.72
CA GLU A 155 -7.51 -10.48 7.36
C GLU A 155 -7.07 -10.36 8.83
N GLN A 156 -6.59 -9.19 9.27
CA GLN A 156 -6.22 -8.95 10.67
C GLN A 156 -7.47 -8.64 11.49
N GLU A 157 -8.30 -7.71 11.04
CA GLU A 157 -9.48 -7.22 11.75
C GLU A 157 -10.53 -8.33 11.94
N MET A 158 -10.73 -9.17 10.92
CA MET A 158 -11.62 -10.33 11.02
C MET A 158 -11.23 -11.32 12.13
N ARG A 159 -9.94 -11.40 12.52
CA ARG A 159 -9.48 -12.26 13.64
C ARG A 159 -9.90 -11.72 15.00
N PHE A 160 -10.10 -10.42 15.10
CA PHE A 160 -10.56 -9.73 16.31
C PHE A 160 -12.06 -9.41 16.27
N GLN A 161 -12.80 -10.05 15.36
CA GLN A 161 -14.27 -9.89 15.18
C GLN A 161 -14.70 -8.48 14.76
N PHE A 162 -13.77 -7.66 14.26
CA PHE A 162 -14.09 -6.34 13.70
C PHE A 162 -14.77 -6.49 12.32
N VAL A 163 -15.77 -5.65 12.07
CA VAL A 163 -16.58 -5.63 10.83
C VAL A 163 -16.31 -4.35 10.05
N ARG A 164 -16.12 -4.46 8.73
CA ARG A 164 -15.78 -3.30 7.88
C ARG A 164 -17.00 -2.43 7.56
N ILE A 165 -16.83 -1.11 7.68
CA ILE A 165 -17.78 -0.12 7.19
C ILE A 165 -17.28 0.42 5.85
N HIS A 166 -18.02 0.16 4.77
CA HIS A 166 -17.69 0.71 3.45
C HIS A 166 -18.03 2.20 3.36
N LYS A 167 -17.04 3.02 2.98
CA LYS A 167 -17.14 4.45 2.68
C LYS A 167 -16.26 4.76 1.45
N PRO A 168 -16.54 5.83 0.69
CA PRO A 168 -15.70 6.22 -0.45
C PRO A 168 -14.27 6.61 -0.01
N PRO A 169 -13.27 6.48 -0.89
CA PRO A 169 -11.91 6.97 -0.63
C PRO A 169 -11.85 8.51 -0.65
N PRO A 170 -10.72 9.11 -0.23
CA PRO A 170 -10.41 10.52 -0.50
C PRO A 170 -10.51 10.84 -2.01
N VAL A 171 -11.06 12.00 -2.35
CA VAL A 171 -11.15 12.47 -3.76
C VAL A 171 -9.84 13.11 -4.20
N ASP A 172 -9.20 13.85 -3.29
CA ASP A 172 -7.88 14.42 -3.49
C ASP A 172 -6.79 13.34 -3.32
N SER A 173 -5.78 13.36 -4.19
CA SER A 173 -4.52 12.66 -3.94
C SER A 173 -3.86 13.17 -2.65
N LEU A 174 -3.32 12.25 -1.85
CA LEU A 174 -2.59 12.53 -0.62
C LEU A 174 -1.08 12.29 -0.82
N HIS A 175 -0.24 12.68 0.15
CA HIS A 175 1.21 12.67 -0.04
C HIS A 175 1.92 11.75 0.97
N ILE A 176 2.88 10.95 0.50
CA ILE A 176 3.67 10.08 1.37
C ILE A 176 4.56 10.91 2.31
N GLY A 177 4.64 10.50 3.58
CA GLY A 177 5.34 11.22 4.65
C GLY A 177 4.59 12.45 5.16
N SER A 178 3.40 12.75 4.63
CA SER A 178 2.52 13.78 5.21
C SER A 178 1.67 13.21 6.35
N ARG A 179 1.39 14.08 7.33
CA ARG A 179 0.58 13.76 8.50
C ARG A 179 -0.81 14.32 8.38
N TYR A 180 -1.79 13.51 8.80
CA TYR A 180 -3.20 13.80 8.69
C TYR A 180 -3.86 13.63 10.06
N ILE A 181 -4.70 14.60 10.43
CA ILE A 181 -5.40 14.65 11.71
C ILE A 181 -6.76 13.96 11.54
N VAL A 182 -7.02 12.95 12.37
CA VAL A 182 -8.32 12.28 12.46
C VAL A 182 -9.16 13.01 13.51
N SER A 183 -10.39 13.35 13.14
CA SER A 183 -11.32 14.13 13.97
C SER A 183 -12.78 13.72 13.72
N ALA A 184 -13.68 14.15 14.60
CA ALA A 184 -15.11 13.84 14.53
C ALA A 184 -15.97 15.08 14.79
N SER A 185 -17.24 15.05 14.37
CA SER A 185 -18.24 16.10 14.68
C SER A 185 -18.69 16.12 16.14
N LYS A 186 -18.46 15.04 16.88
CA LYS A 186 -18.65 14.96 18.34
C LYS A 186 -17.30 14.96 19.04
N ASN A 187 -17.28 15.35 20.32
CA ASN A 187 -16.09 15.20 21.16
C ASN A 187 -15.92 13.71 21.54
N LEU A 188 -15.22 12.97 20.68
CA LEU A 188 -14.88 11.55 20.87
C LEU A 188 -13.42 11.41 21.31
N GLU A 189 -13.13 10.33 22.02
CA GLU A 189 -11.76 9.90 22.24
C GLU A 189 -11.22 9.23 20.97
N ILE A 190 -10.06 9.69 20.51
CA ILE A 190 -9.41 9.30 19.26
C ILE A 190 -7.92 9.19 19.57
N ILE A 191 -7.33 8.00 19.41
CA ILE A 191 -5.94 7.70 19.79
C ILE A 191 -5.28 6.80 18.72
N PRO A 192 -4.14 7.19 18.11
CA PRO A 192 -3.62 8.56 18.01
C PRO A 192 -4.57 9.45 17.18
N LYS A 193 -4.51 10.77 17.39
CA LYS A 193 -5.24 11.76 16.55
C LYS A 193 -4.53 12.10 15.24
N GLU A 194 -3.35 11.53 14.99
CA GLU A 194 -2.48 11.86 13.87
C GLU A 194 -1.93 10.59 13.24
N LEU A 195 -2.19 10.42 11.94
CA LEU A 195 -1.68 9.33 11.12
C LEU A 195 -0.68 9.89 10.10
N GLU A 196 0.47 9.27 9.98
CA GLU A 196 1.42 9.55 8.89
C GLU A 196 1.12 8.60 7.73
N LEU A 197 0.84 9.15 6.55
CA LEU A 197 0.59 8.36 5.35
C LEU A 197 1.94 7.86 4.83
N CYS A 198 2.28 6.61 5.15
CA CYS A 198 3.50 5.96 4.68
C CYS A 198 3.19 4.59 4.08
N TYR A 199 4.06 4.11 3.19
CA TYR A 199 3.97 2.73 2.73
C TYR A 199 4.53 1.82 3.84
N ARG A 200 3.72 0.90 4.35
CA ARG A 200 4.09 -0.13 5.32
C ARG A 200 3.71 -1.48 4.74
N SER A 201 4.61 -2.45 4.77
CA SER A 201 4.43 -3.71 4.05
C SER A 201 3.23 -4.51 4.59
N PRO A 202 2.54 -5.33 3.78
CA PRO A 202 1.42 -6.15 4.24
C PRO A 202 1.73 -7.17 5.37
N ARG A 203 3.01 -7.40 5.69
CA ARG A 203 3.43 -8.20 6.87
C ARG A 203 3.78 -7.36 8.11
N GLU A 204 3.68 -6.03 8.03
CA GLU A 204 4.00 -5.09 9.09
C GLU A 204 2.72 -4.50 9.69
N SER A 205 2.69 -4.26 11.01
CA SER A 205 1.56 -3.63 11.68
C SER A 205 1.27 -2.26 11.06
N GLN A 206 0.04 -2.10 10.56
CA GLN A 206 -0.45 -0.89 9.90
C GLN A 206 -0.87 0.17 10.93
N LEU A 207 -0.82 1.45 10.56
CA LEU A 207 -1.21 2.55 11.45
C LEU A 207 -2.72 2.84 11.34
N PHE A 208 -3.39 2.92 12.48
CA PHE A 208 -4.80 3.31 12.60
C PHE A 208 -5.00 4.27 13.78
N SER A 209 -6.10 5.00 13.74
CA SER A 209 -6.68 5.68 14.90
C SER A 209 -7.77 4.80 15.48
N GLU A 210 -7.63 4.44 16.75
CA GLU A 210 -8.73 3.90 17.55
C GLU A 210 -9.67 5.05 17.94
N ILE A 211 -10.98 4.84 17.85
CA ILE A 211 -12.01 5.84 18.15
C ILE A 211 -13.08 5.19 19.02
N TYR A 212 -13.35 5.78 20.19
CA TYR A 212 -14.32 5.25 21.16
C TYR A 212 -15.66 6.00 21.07
N VAL A 213 -16.76 5.25 20.97
CA VAL A 213 -18.12 5.80 20.81
C VAL A 213 -19.09 5.13 21.79
N GLY A 214 -19.36 5.77 22.92
CA GLY A 214 -20.25 5.20 23.96
C GLY A 214 -21.76 5.29 23.70
N HIS A 215 -22.20 5.96 22.63
CA HIS A 215 -23.61 5.92 22.21
C HIS A 215 -23.79 6.30 20.73
N MET A 216 -24.13 5.29 19.90
CA MET A 216 -24.33 5.44 18.45
C MET A 216 -25.65 6.15 18.06
N GLY A 217 -26.56 6.42 18.99
CA GLY A 217 -27.91 6.98 18.70
C GLY A 217 -27.97 8.44 18.21
N SER A 218 -26.98 8.90 17.46
CA SER A 218 -27.00 10.14 16.66
C SER A 218 -25.77 10.18 15.75
N GLU A 219 -25.92 10.75 14.55
CA GLU A 219 -24.88 10.76 13.51
C GLU A 219 -23.49 11.23 13.96
N ILE A 220 -22.44 10.62 13.42
CA ILE A 220 -21.04 11.01 13.64
C ILE A 220 -20.39 11.24 12.28
N LYS A 221 -19.88 12.45 12.02
CA LYS A 221 -19.06 12.72 10.84
C LYS A 221 -17.59 12.57 11.21
N LEU A 222 -16.92 11.55 10.69
CA LEU A 222 -15.46 11.42 10.77
C LEU A 222 -14.81 12.25 9.67
N ARG A 223 -13.63 12.80 9.98
CA ARG A 223 -12.89 13.75 9.12
C ARG A 223 -11.39 13.50 9.18
N ILE A 224 -10.75 13.57 8.01
CA ILE A 224 -9.30 13.55 7.84
C ILE A 224 -8.86 14.91 7.31
N ILE A 225 -7.97 15.58 8.04
CA ILE A 225 -7.53 16.95 7.78
C ILE A 225 -6.01 16.97 7.58
N ASP A 226 -5.51 17.66 6.56
CA ASP A 226 -4.08 17.87 6.33
C ASP A 226 -3.45 18.64 7.52
N LYS A 227 -2.48 18.05 8.23
CA LYS A 227 -1.88 18.69 9.43
C LYS A 227 -1.18 20.00 9.10
N LYS A 228 -0.58 20.12 7.91
CA LYS A 228 0.22 21.27 7.47
C LYS A 228 -0.69 22.36 6.89
N ASN A 229 -1.53 21.97 5.94
CA ASN A 229 -2.33 22.90 5.15
C ASN A 229 -3.71 23.20 5.75
N LYS A 230 -4.14 22.46 6.80
CA LYS A 230 -5.44 22.56 7.50
C LYS A 230 -6.69 22.30 6.64
N ASN A 231 -6.51 21.89 5.38
CA ASN A 231 -7.58 21.55 4.48
C ASN A 231 -8.21 20.20 4.84
N LEU A 232 -9.54 20.12 4.76
CA LEU A 232 -10.27 18.85 4.78
C LEU A 232 -9.87 18.02 3.56
N LYS A 233 -9.58 16.74 3.75
CA LYS A 233 -9.17 15.81 2.68
C LYS A 233 -10.11 14.64 2.47
N TRP A 234 -10.88 14.29 3.50
CA TRP A 234 -11.95 13.30 3.42
C TRP A 234 -12.91 13.51 4.60
N GLU A 235 -14.20 13.31 4.36
CA GLU A 235 -15.20 13.17 5.43
C GLU A 235 -16.21 12.07 5.11
N ALA A 236 -16.71 11.42 6.15
CA ALA A 236 -17.74 10.39 6.03
C ALA A 236 -18.71 10.42 7.21
N LEU A 237 -19.99 10.20 6.92
CA LEU A 237 -21.03 9.98 7.92
C LEU A 237 -20.97 8.52 8.41
N LEU A 238 -21.04 8.32 9.72
CA LEU A 238 -21.38 7.06 10.36
C LEU A 238 -22.84 7.14 10.83
N ASN A 239 -23.55 6.04 10.61
CA ASN A 239 -24.99 5.83 10.74
C ASN A 239 -25.21 4.46 11.38
#